data_AF-A0A7C8ZA28-F1
#
_entry.id   AF-A0A7C8ZA28-F1
#
_cell.length_a   1.000
_cell.length_b   1.000
_cell.length_c   1.000
_cell.angle_alpha   90.00
_cell.angle_beta   90.00
_cell.angle_gamma   90.00
#
_symmetry.space_group_name_H-M   'P 1'
#
loop_
_entity.id
_entity.type
_entity.pdbx_description
1 polymer ?
#
loop_
_entity_poly.entity_id
_entity_poly.type
_entity_poly.pdbx_seq_one_letter_code
_entity_poly.pdbx_strand_id
1 'polypeptide(L)'
;TALSLYSTMDTITLVIILPVSYFLVYQLVKLTLNNILASKNTMRTLPLPPGPKPWPIIGNVLELGPKPHRSFASLAKVHGPLMLLRLGSVTTVIVSSASVAKEMFL
;
A
#
# COMPACT_ATOMS: atom_id res chain seq x y z
N THR A 1 -5.32 -29.88 45.36
CA THR A 1 -6.06 -28.61 45.17
C THR A 1 -5.23 -27.58 44.42
N ALA A 2 -3.99 -27.27 44.82
CA ALA A 2 -3.11 -26.35 44.07
C ALA A 2 -2.62 -26.93 42.72
N LEU A 3 -2.21 -28.20 42.69
CA LEU A 3 -1.69 -28.86 41.47
C LEU A 3 -2.76 -29.00 40.37
N SER A 4 -4.01 -29.30 40.77
CA SER A 4 -5.15 -29.36 39.85
C SER A 4 -5.51 -27.98 39.29
N LEU A 5 -5.39 -26.93 40.12
CA LEU A 5 -5.65 -25.56 39.69
C LEU A 5 -4.59 -25.09 38.67
N TYR A 6 -3.31 -25.38 38.93
CA TYR A 6 -2.21 -25.07 38.01
C TYR A 6 -2.40 -25.74 36.64
N SER A 7 -2.71 -27.04 36.63
CA SER A 7 -2.97 -27.78 35.38
C SER A 7 -4.18 -27.23 34.60
N THR A 8 -5.24 -26.78 35.30
CA THR A 8 -6.39 -26.15 34.64
C THR A 8 -6.08 -24.78 34.06
N MET A 9 -5.25 -23.97 34.73
CA MET A 9 -4.84 -22.65 34.23
C MET A 9 -3.99 -22.78 32.96
N ASP A 10 -3.01 -23.69 32.96
CA ASP A 10 -2.16 -23.94 31.79
C ASP A 10 -2.98 -24.38 30.56
N THR A 11 -3.97 -25.25 30.78
CA THR A 11 -4.85 -25.75 29.71
C THR A 11 -5.69 -24.62 29.11
N ILE A 12 -6.28 -23.76 29.94
CA ILE A 12 -7.09 -22.61 29.49
C ILE A 12 -6.21 -21.60 28.74
N THR A 13 -5.01 -21.33 29.23
CA THR A 13 -4.05 -20.42 28.59
C THR A 13 -3.68 -20.90 27.18
N LEU A 14 -3.41 -22.20 27.00
CA LEU A 14 -3.10 -22.77 25.68
C LEU A 14 -4.29 -22.68 24.71
N VAL A 15 -5.51 -22.94 25.20
CA VAL A 15 -6.74 -22.87 24.38
C VAL A 15 -7.00 -21.47 23.82
N ILE A 16 -6.58 -20.42 24.53
CA ILE A 16 -6.75 -19.03 24.09
C ILE A 16 -5.57 -18.56 23.23
N ILE A 17 -4.33 -18.90 23.60
CA ILE A 17 -3.14 -18.42 22.88
C ILE A 17 -3.03 -19.02 21.47
N LEU A 18 -3.33 -20.31 21.31
CA LEU A 18 -3.23 -20.99 20.01
C LEU A 18 -4.09 -20.35 18.90
N PRO A 19 -5.40 -20.08 19.09
CA PRO A 19 -6.20 -19.43 18.04
C PRO A 19 -5.80 -17.97 17.80
N VAL A 20 -5.43 -17.22 18.85
CA VAL A 20 -5.02 -15.81 18.71
C VAL A 20 -3.70 -15.71 17.94
N SER A 21 -2.72 -16.54 18.29
CA SER A 21 -1.45 -16.61 17.57
C SER A 21 -1.63 -17.08 16.13
N TYR A 22 -2.46 -18.10 15.87
CA TYR A 22 -2.79 -18.54 14.52
C TYR A 22 -3.42 -17.41 13.69
N PHE A 23 -4.37 -16.67 14.25
CA PHE A 23 -5.02 -15.54 13.58
C PHE A 23 -4.01 -14.43 13.23
N LEU A 24 -3.11 -14.09 14.14
CA LEU A 24 -2.06 -13.10 13.91
C LEU A 24 -1.09 -13.55 12.79
N VAL A 25 -0.65 -14.81 12.82
CA VAL A 25 0.23 -15.38 11.80
C VAL A 25 -0.47 -15.38 10.43
N TYR A 26 -1.75 -15.76 10.37
CA TYR A 26 -2.54 -15.74 9.14
C TYR A 26 -2.58 -14.33 8.51
N GLN A 27 -2.81 -13.29 9.31
CA GLN A 27 -2.84 -11.92 8.81
C GLN A 27 -1.46 -11.46 8.32
N LEU A 28 -0.39 -11.80 9.02
CA LEU A 28 0.97 -11.45 8.61
C LEU A 28 1.36 -12.13 7.29
N VAL A 29 1.01 -13.41 7.12
CA VAL A 29 1.23 -14.17 5.88
C VAL A 29 0.41 -13.56 4.73
N LYS A 30 -0.87 -13.24 4.95
CA LYS A 30 -1.72 -12.63 3.92
C LYS A 30 -1.19 -11.27 3.47
N LEU A 31 -0.72 -10.43 4.40
CA LEU A 31 -0.15 -9.11 4.09
C LEU A 31 1.14 -9.23 3.29
N THR A 32 2.04 -10.13 3.69
CA THR A 32 3.31 -10.36 2.97
C THR A 32 3.07 -10.95 1.58
N LEU A 33 2.17 -11.93 1.44
CA LEU A 33 1.79 -12.50 0.14
C LEU A 33 1.14 -11.46 -0.77
N ASN A 34 0.22 -10.63 -0.27
CA ASN A 34 -0.39 -9.57 -1.07
C ASN A 34 0.64 -8.56 -1.57
N ASN A 35 1.62 -8.19 -0.75
CA ASN A 35 2.69 -7.27 -1.16
C ASN A 35 3.62 -7.89 -2.21
N ILE A 36 3.94 -9.18 -2.09
CA ILE A 36 4.76 -9.90 -3.09
C ILE A 36 4.00 -10.08 -4.41
N LEU A 37 2.72 -10.44 -4.35
CA LEU A 37 1.86 -10.60 -5.54
C LEU A 37 1.62 -9.25 -6.23
N ALA A 38 1.43 -8.17 -5.46
CA ALA A 38 1.35 -6.81 -6.00
C ALA A 38 2.69 -6.33 -6.61
N SER A 39 3.81 -6.98 -6.29
CA SER A 39 5.16 -6.66 -6.77
C SER A 39 5.54 -7.37 -8.08
N LYS A 40 4.59 -7.99 -8.79
CA LYS A 40 4.83 -8.63 -10.09
C LYS A 40 4.08 -7.90 -11.19
N ASN A 41 4.63 -6.78 -11.62
CA ASN A 41 4.29 -6.21 -12.92
C ASN A 41 5.54 -5.68 -13.61
N THR A 42 6.51 -6.58 -13.82
CA THR A 42 7.62 -6.34 -14.74
C THR A 42 7.14 -6.63 -16.16
N MET A 43 6.15 -5.87 -16.62
CA MET A 43 5.82 -5.81 -18.04
C MET A 43 6.86 -4.91 -18.72
N ARG A 44 7.41 -5.47 -19.79
CA ARG A 44 8.35 -4.90 -20.75
C ARG A 44 8.29 -3.37 -20.87
N THR A 45 9.46 -2.78 -20.68
CA THR A 45 9.79 -1.37 -20.44
C THR A 45 9.40 -0.44 -21.57
N LEU A 46 8.23 0.19 -21.46
CA LEU A 46 8.14 1.62 -21.75
C LEU A 46 8.54 2.37 -20.48
N PRO A 47 9.32 3.46 -20.57
CA PRO A 47 9.65 4.27 -19.40
C PRO A 47 8.33 4.82 -18.83
N LEU A 48 7.90 4.26 -17.70
CA LEU A 48 6.79 4.82 -16.94
C LEU A 48 7.18 6.23 -16.50
N PRO A 49 6.23 7.18 -16.49
CA PRO A 49 6.52 8.49 -15.97
C PRO A 49 6.97 8.39 -14.51
N PRO A 50 7.94 9.21 -14.09
CA PRO A 50 8.49 9.20 -12.73
C PRO A 50 7.38 9.43 -11.69
N GLY A 51 7.58 8.98 -10.45
CA GLY A 51 6.59 9.21 -9.40
C GLY A 51 7.04 8.76 -8.01
N PRO A 52 6.41 9.28 -6.94
CA PRO A 52 6.67 8.86 -5.57
C PRO A 52 6.29 7.39 -5.36
N LYS A 53 7.08 6.68 -4.53
CA LYS A 53 6.88 5.26 -4.27
C LYS A 53 5.58 5.04 -3.46
N PRO A 54 4.60 4.27 -3.98
CA PRO A 54 3.32 4.08 -3.30
C PRO A 54 3.43 3.21 -2.05
N TRP A 55 2.64 3.51 -1.02
CA TRP A 55 2.47 2.64 0.14
C TRP A 55 1.70 1.36 -0.23
N PRO A 56 1.98 0.23 0.45
CA PRO A 56 1.17 -0.98 0.29
C PRO A 56 -0.29 -0.67 0.64
N ILE A 57 -1.23 -1.18 -0.17
CA ILE A 57 -2.70 -1.07 -0.03
C ILE A 57 -3.26 0.35 -0.27
N ILE A 58 -2.71 1.39 0.37
CA ILE A 58 -3.24 2.77 0.32
C ILE A 58 -2.70 3.57 -0.88
N GLY A 59 -1.50 3.24 -1.37
CA GLY A 59 -0.83 4.00 -2.43
C GLY A 59 -0.29 5.36 -1.96
N ASN A 60 -0.35 6.38 -2.82
CA ASN A 60 0.06 7.77 -2.57
C ASN A 60 -1.08 8.66 -2.04
N VAL A 61 -2.23 8.10 -1.63
CA VAL A 61 -3.37 8.92 -1.12
C VAL A 61 -2.98 9.74 0.11
N LEU A 62 -2.07 9.23 0.94
CA LEU A 62 -1.59 9.93 2.13
C LEU A 62 -0.79 11.21 1.80
N GLU A 63 -0.25 11.31 0.59
CA GLU A 63 0.49 12.50 0.14
C GLU A 63 -0.43 13.64 -0.29
N LEU A 64 -1.74 13.38 -0.46
CA LEU A 64 -2.66 14.32 -1.09
C LEU A 64 -3.28 15.37 -0.17
N GLY A 65 -3.25 15.18 1.14
CA GLY A 65 -3.75 16.15 2.11
C GLY A 65 -5.21 16.63 1.85
N PRO A 66 -5.67 17.67 2.56
CA PRO A 66 -7.03 18.19 2.37
C PRO A 66 -7.21 19.01 1.07
N LYS A 67 -6.10 19.40 0.41
CA LYS A 67 -6.11 20.23 -0.80
C LYS A 67 -5.34 19.53 -1.92
N PRO A 68 -5.95 18.54 -2.60
CA PRO A 68 -5.24 17.66 -3.54
C PRO A 68 -4.59 18.42 -4.70
N HIS A 69 -5.20 19.51 -5.18
CA HIS A 69 -4.62 20.35 -6.24
C HIS A 69 -3.28 20.98 -5.84
N ARG A 70 -3.09 21.38 -4.57
CA ARG A 70 -1.80 21.90 -4.09
C ARG A 70 -0.78 20.78 -3.95
N SER A 71 -1.21 19.63 -3.44
CA SER A 71 -0.35 18.46 -3.26
C SER A 71 0.15 17.91 -4.59
N PHE A 72 -0.72 17.83 -5.61
CA PHE A 72 -0.31 17.51 -6.98
C PHE A 72 0.67 18.53 -7.55
N ALA A 73 0.43 19.83 -7.35
CA ALA A 73 1.36 20.86 -7.79
C ALA A 73 2.74 20.75 -7.10
N SER A 74 2.79 20.43 -5.80
CA SER A 74 4.07 20.18 -5.11
C SER A 74 4.77 18.93 -5.60
N LEU A 75 4.02 17.84 -5.84
CA LEU A 75 4.58 16.60 -6.38
C LEU A 75 5.12 16.80 -7.80
N ALA A 76 4.42 17.58 -8.64
CA ALA A 76 4.87 17.90 -9.99
C ALA A 76 6.16 18.72 -10.02
N LYS A 77 6.43 19.55 -8.99
CA LYS A 77 7.72 20.26 -8.86
C LYS A 77 8.89 19.32 -8.57
N VAL A 78 8.64 18.17 -7.94
CA VAL A 78 9.68 17.20 -7.55
C VAL A 78 9.86 16.12 -8.62
N HIS A 79 8.77 15.57 -9.13
CA HIS A 79 8.77 14.44 -10.05
C HIS A 79 8.59 14.82 -11.52
N GLY A 80 8.20 16.07 -11.80
CA GLY A 80 7.99 16.58 -13.15
C GLY A 80 6.51 16.67 -13.56
N PRO A 81 6.24 17.27 -14.72
CA PRO A 81 4.88 17.58 -15.18
C PRO A 81 4.08 16.36 -15.64
N LEU A 82 4.71 15.21 -15.82
CA LEU A 82 4.09 13.93 -16.15
C LEU A 82 4.57 12.91 -15.12
N MET A 83 3.68 12.47 -14.23
CA MET A 83 4.04 11.58 -13.12
C MET A 83 3.01 10.49 -12.87
N LEU A 84 3.44 9.36 -12.30
CA LEU A 84 2.58 8.25 -11.93
C LEU A 84 2.28 8.27 -10.43
N LEU A 85 1.01 8.18 -10.04
CA LEU A 85 0.57 8.02 -8.66
C LEU A 85 -0.36 6.82 -8.52
N ARG A 86 -0.43 6.25 -7.32
CA ARG A 86 -1.35 5.18 -7.00
C ARG A 86 -2.38 5.66 -5.97
N LEU A 87 -3.62 5.88 -6.36
CA LEU A 87 -4.69 6.33 -5.48
C LEU A 87 -5.47 5.12 -4.96
N GLY A 88 -5.05 4.56 -3.83
CA GLY A 88 -5.57 3.29 -3.31
C GLY A 88 -5.24 2.14 -4.26
N SER A 89 -6.28 1.50 -4.79
CA SER A 89 -6.16 0.43 -5.78
C SER A 89 -6.00 0.92 -7.22
N VAL A 90 -6.16 2.22 -7.49
CA VAL A 90 -6.13 2.78 -8.84
C VAL A 90 -4.75 3.37 -9.15
N THR A 91 -4.16 2.99 -10.28
CA THR A 91 -2.94 3.64 -10.80
C THR A 91 -3.36 4.77 -11.74
N THR A 92 -2.86 5.98 -11.50
CA THR A 92 -3.26 7.21 -12.18
C THR A 92 -2.04 7.95 -12.71
N VAL A 93 -2.06 8.27 -14.01
CA VAL A 93 -1.08 9.19 -14.62
C VAL A 93 -1.59 10.62 -14.44
N ILE A 94 -0.76 11.49 -13.89
CA ILE A 94 -1.07 12.90 -13.67
C ILE A 94 -0.31 13.75 -14.67
N VAL A 95 -1.05 14.61 -15.35
CA VAL A 95 -0.53 15.59 -16.30
C VAL A 95 -0.72 16.98 -15.71
N SER A 96 0.38 17.63 -15.33
CA SER A 96 0.41 18.96 -14.68
C SER A 96 0.90 20.07 -15.62
N SER A 97 1.01 19.79 -16.92
CA SER A 97 1.35 20.77 -17.95
C SER A 97 0.35 20.77 -19.09
N ALA A 98 -0.06 21.96 -19.54
CA ALA A 98 -0.92 22.14 -20.69
C ALA A 98 -0.26 21.65 -22.00
N SER A 99 1.07 21.79 -22.15
CA SER A 99 1.77 21.32 -23.35
C SER A 99 1.71 19.79 -23.47
N VAL A 100 1.96 19.09 -22.37
CA VAL A 100 1.94 17.61 -22.31
C VAL A 100 0.51 17.10 -22.46
N ALA A 101 -0.48 17.77 -21.84
CA ALA A 101 -1.89 17.40 -22.02
C ALA A 101 -2.32 17.55 -23.48
N LYS A 102 -1.88 18.62 -24.14
CA LYS A 102 -2.15 18.84 -25.56
C LYS A 102 -1.56 17.73 -26.43
N GLU A 103 -0.32 17.29 -26.17
CA GLU A 103 0.29 16.18 -26.91
C GLU A 103 -0.36 14.81 -26.65
N MET A 104 -0.98 14.62 -25.48
CA MET A 104 -1.61 13.34 -25.11
C MET A 104 -3.05 13.19 -25.64
N PHE A 105 -3.77 14.29 -25.79
CA PHE A 105 -5.21 14.30 -26.12
C PHE A 105 -5.54 14.90 -27.50
N LEU A 106 -4.56 15.42 -28.25
CA LEU A 106 -4.70 15.75 -29.67
C LEU A 106 -4.25 14.57 -30.55
#